data_AF-A0A420HXJ4-F1
#
_entry.id   AF-A0A420HXJ4-F1
#
_cell.length_a   1.000
_cell.length_b   1.000
_cell.length_c   1.000
_cell.angle_alpha   90.00
_cell.angle_beta   90.00
_cell.angle_gamma   90.00
#
_symmetry.space_group_name_H-M   'P 1'
#
loop_
_entity.id
_entity.type
_entity.pdbx_description
1 polymer ?
#
loop_
_entity_poly.entity_id
_entity_poly.type
_entity_poly.pdbx_seq_one_letter_code
_entity_poly.pdbx_strand_id
1 'polypeptide(L)'
;MSMGMSLSTTGVKILPYSKLSPRGPRLFSTRGCSCTGALCTSSTWWRETAYPLLEDPMSIVTLVTEPDAARVNLKTVFKRIKGLATTINSSPQRRAFFESTVPLQQPNSAVSTLVQDVTTRWNSTYAMFKRAMALQSSVQHLTQTPDFENYALNKDEWVKLRQMCEFLESLNAATELLSGDAYPTLGI
;
A
#
# COMPACT_ATOMS: atom_id res chain seq x y z
N MET A 1 2.45 62.22 13.75
CA MET A 1 2.82 61.09 14.62
C MET A 1 2.74 59.83 13.78
N SER A 2 3.88 59.34 13.29
CA SER A 2 3.97 58.20 12.36
C SER A 2 4.65 57.05 13.10
N MET A 3 3.93 55.96 13.34
CA MET A 3 4.48 54.73 13.92
C MET A 3 4.86 53.79 12.77
N GLY A 4 6.15 53.63 12.53
CA GLY A 4 6.69 52.59 11.65
C GLY A 4 6.81 51.27 12.41
N MET A 5 6.11 50.24 11.95
CA MET A 5 6.28 48.86 12.41
C MET A 5 7.39 48.18 11.61
N SER A 6 8.42 47.70 12.29
CA SER A 6 9.55 46.97 11.72
C SER A 6 9.22 45.47 11.67
N LEU A 7 9.22 44.87 10.48
CA LEU A 7 9.06 43.43 10.26
C LEU A 7 10.44 42.75 10.32
N SER A 8 10.66 41.91 11.34
CA SER A 8 11.87 41.09 11.48
C SER A 8 11.70 39.77 10.71
N THR A 9 12.37 39.67 9.56
CA THR A 9 12.41 38.46 8.73
C THR A 9 13.37 37.44 9.36
N THR A 10 12.83 36.39 9.97
CA THR A 10 13.64 35.26 10.45
C THR A 10 13.90 34.31 9.27
N GLY A 11 15.12 34.36 8.72
CA GLY A 11 15.52 33.54 7.58
C GLY A 11 15.73 32.08 7.95
N VAL A 12 15.01 31.17 7.29
CA VAL A 12 15.27 29.73 7.31
C VAL A 12 16.40 29.43 6.34
N LYS A 13 17.58 29.02 6.85
CA LYS A 13 18.70 28.56 6.02
C LYS A 13 18.47 27.09 5.62
N ILE A 14 18.09 26.87 4.38
CA ILE A 14 18.09 25.53 3.75
C ILE A 14 19.53 25.21 3.34
N LEU A 15 20.08 24.10 3.84
CA LEU A 15 21.41 23.63 3.45
C LEU A 15 21.36 22.93 2.07
N PRO A 16 22.36 23.14 1.21
CA PRO A 16 22.39 22.55 -0.13
C PRO A 16 22.68 21.04 -0.09
N TYR A 17 22.02 20.32 -1.02
CA TYR A 17 21.93 18.87 -1.14
C TYR A 17 23.25 18.14 -1.54
N SER A 18 24.37 18.86 -1.67
CA SER A 18 25.63 18.34 -2.21
C SER A 18 26.49 17.51 -1.25
N LYS A 19 25.98 17.08 -0.09
CA LYS A 19 26.71 16.28 0.91
C LYS A 19 26.18 14.86 1.16
N LEU A 20 25.33 14.33 0.30
CA LEU A 20 24.92 12.92 0.34
C LEU A 20 25.85 12.09 -0.54
N SER A 21 26.85 11.46 0.08
CA SER A 21 27.76 10.50 -0.59
C SER A 21 27.01 9.19 -0.91
N PRO A 22 26.98 8.72 -2.16
CA PRO A 22 26.31 7.49 -2.54
C PRO A 22 27.30 6.31 -2.46
N ARG A 23 27.49 5.73 -1.28
CA ARG A 23 28.10 4.41 -1.15
C ARG A 23 27.31 3.58 -0.15
N GLY A 24 26.32 2.86 -0.67
CA GLY A 24 25.68 1.76 0.06
C GLY A 24 26.72 0.71 0.46
N PRO A 25 26.54 0.00 1.58
CA PRO A 25 27.51 -0.97 2.06
C PRO A 25 27.63 -2.15 1.08
N ARG A 26 28.88 -2.44 0.70
CA ARG A 26 29.27 -3.68 0.04
C ARG A 26 28.95 -4.86 0.96
N LEU A 27 28.30 -5.88 0.42
CA LEU A 27 28.09 -7.19 1.07
C LEU A 27 29.46 -7.74 1.53
N PHE A 28 29.70 -7.74 2.84
CA PHE A 28 30.82 -8.46 3.42
C PHE A 28 30.35 -9.83 3.87
N SER A 29 30.94 -10.84 3.23
CA SER A 29 30.83 -12.26 3.52
C SER A 29 31.14 -12.54 5.00
N THR A 30 30.23 -13.26 5.67
CA THR A 30 30.46 -13.77 7.02
C THR A 30 31.49 -14.91 6.97
N ARG A 31 32.75 -14.60 7.26
CA ARG A 31 33.69 -15.57 7.86
C ARG A 31 34.23 -14.96 9.15
N GLY A 32 34.13 -15.76 10.21
CA GLY A 32 34.16 -15.34 11.60
C GLY A 32 35.44 -14.62 12.04
N CYS A 33 35.25 -13.72 12.99
CA CYS A 33 36.31 -13.22 13.86
C CYS A 33 35.83 -13.37 15.31
N SER A 34 36.47 -14.30 16.04
CA SER A 34 36.52 -14.26 17.50
C SER A 34 37.40 -13.10 17.92
N CYS A 35 36.87 -12.16 18.71
CA CYS A 35 37.66 -11.20 19.46
C CYS A 35 37.11 -11.08 20.88
N THR A 36 37.88 -11.62 21.82
CA THR A 36 37.84 -11.38 23.25
C THR A 36 38.30 -9.94 23.55
N GLY A 37 37.59 -9.23 24.42
CA GLY A 37 38.04 -7.93 24.97
C GLY A 37 36.95 -6.87 25.04
N ALA A 38 36.53 -6.55 26.26
CA ALA A 38 35.46 -5.61 26.57
C ALA A 38 35.86 -4.14 26.30
N LEU A 39 35.00 -3.43 25.57
CA LEU A 39 34.46 -2.08 25.87
C LEU A 39 33.55 -1.68 24.69
N CYS A 40 32.38 -2.33 24.64
CA CYS A 40 31.30 -2.01 23.72
C CYS A 40 30.29 -1.14 24.46
N THR A 41 30.57 0.15 24.61
CA THR A 41 29.61 1.10 25.18
C THR A 41 29.78 2.47 24.52
N SER A 42 29.06 2.69 23.42
CA SER A 42 28.16 3.84 23.28
C SER A 42 27.67 3.86 21.85
N SER A 43 26.73 2.98 21.59
CA SER A 43 25.99 2.96 20.35
C SER A 43 24.56 2.51 20.69
N THR A 44 24.04 3.08 21.76
CA THR A 44 22.65 2.97 22.20
C THR A 44 21.82 4.10 21.60
N TRP A 45 22.20 4.63 20.44
CA TRP A 45 21.34 5.56 19.67
C TRP A 45 20.37 4.84 18.72
N TRP A 46 20.43 3.50 18.64
CA TRP A 46 19.46 2.68 17.89
C TRP A 46 18.58 1.78 18.76
N ARG A 47 18.68 1.87 20.09
CA ARG A 47 17.86 1.04 21.00
C ARG A 47 16.60 1.74 21.51
N GLU A 48 16.33 2.97 21.09
CA GLU A 48 15.23 3.77 21.67
C GLU A 48 14.40 4.57 20.66
N THR A 49 14.36 4.11 19.41
CA THR A 49 13.24 4.41 18.51
C THR A 49 12.74 3.11 17.93
N ALA A 50 11.87 2.44 18.67
CA ALA A 50 10.94 1.51 18.07
C ALA A 50 10.05 2.33 17.11
N TYR A 51 10.53 2.54 15.88
CA TYR A 51 9.64 2.82 14.78
C TYR A 51 8.64 1.67 14.78
N PRO A 52 7.34 1.92 15.00
CA PRO A 52 6.36 0.87 14.84
C PRO A 52 6.55 0.32 13.43
N LEU A 53 6.88 -0.96 13.33
CA LEU A 53 6.79 -1.69 12.08
C LEU A 53 5.31 -1.80 11.71
N LEU A 54 4.63 -0.70 11.38
CA LEU A 54 3.24 -0.77 10.94
C LEU A 54 2.78 0.54 10.29
N GLU A 55 2.37 0.39 9.03
CA GLU A 55 1.76 1.36 8.12
C GLU A 55 2.76 2.01 7.13
N ASP A 56 2.81 1.41 5.94
CA ASP A 56 3.47 1.98 4.77
C ASP A 56 2.87 3.37 4.48
N PRO A 57 3.67 4.44 4.30
CA PRO A 57 3.15 5.79 4.06
C PRO A 57 2.36 5.93 2.75
N MET A 58 2.50 4.97 1.84
CA MET A 58 1.71 4.84 0.62
C MET A 58 0.45 3.98 0.77
N SER A 59 0.17 3.46 1.98
CA SER A 59 -1.05 2.73 2.28
C SER A 59 -2.23 3.68 2.32
N ILE A 60 -3.16 3.51 1.38
CA ILE A 60 -4.40 4.30 1.36
C ILE A 60 -5.22 4.16 2.64
N VAL A 61 -5.10 3.04 3.33
CA VAL A 61 -5.85 2.75 4.56
C VAL A 61 -5.53 3.75 5.68
N THR A 62 -4.38 4.42 5.62
CA THR A 62 -3.97 5.45 6.58
C THR A 62 -4.64 6.80 6.29
N LEU A 63 -5.13 7.05 5.07
CA LEU A 63 -5.71 8.33 4.64
C LEU A 63 -7.23 8.44 4.89
N VAL A 64 -7.94 7.33 5.09
CA VAL A 64 -9.41 7.29 5.06
C VAL A 64 -10.02 6.82 6.39
N THR A 65 -9.34 7.02 7.53
CA THR A 65 -9.69 6.34 8.79
C THR A 65 -10.85 6.95 9.59
N GLU A 66 -11.55 7.97 9.12
CA GLU A 66 -12.71 8.47 9.87
C GLU A 66 -13.85 7.44 9.82
N PRO A 67 -14.30 6.91 10.97
CA PRO A 67 -15.38 5.94 11.00
C PRO A 67 -16.68 6.63 10.59
N ASP A 68 -17.15 6.34 9.38
CA ASP A 68 -18.45 6.76 8.90
C ASP A 68 -19.56 6.28 9.84
N ALA A 69 -20.69 7.00 9.86
CA ALA A 69 -21.89 6.69 10.65
C ALA A 69 -22.40 5.24 10.47
N ALA A 70 -22.01 4.57 9.38
CA ALA A 70 -22.31 3.17 9.08
C ALA A 70 -21.45 2.12 9.86
N ARG A 71 -20.52 2.53 10.73
CA ARG A 71 -19.62 1.63 11.49
C ARG A 71 -18.77 0.66 10.63
N VAL A 72 -18.59 0.95 9.34
CA VAL A 72 -17.74 0.13 8.47
C VAL A 72 -16.28 0.54 8.63
N ASN A 73 -15.41 -0.41 8.99
CA ASN A 73 -13.98 -0.15 9.13
C ASN A 73 -13.22 -0.45 7.82
N LEU A 74 -12.79 0.58 7.11
CA LEU A 74 -12.08 0.44 5.83
C LEU A 74 -10.79 -0.37 5.93
N LYS A 75 -10.08 -0.30 7.07
CA LYS A 75 -8.88 -1.10 7.30
C LYS A 75 -9.20 -2.59 7.24
N THR A 76 -10.34 -3.00 7.78
CA THR A 76 -10.76 -4.41 7.78
C THR A 76 -11.17 -4.88 6.39
N VAL A 77 -11.92 -4.05 5.64
CA VAL A 77 -12.31 -4.31 4.25
C VAL A 77 -11.08 -4.52 3.37
N PHE A 78 -10.12 -3.59 3.42
CA PHE A 78 -8.87 -3.71 2.67
C PHE A 78 -8.11 -4.99 3.04
N LYS A 79 -7.95 -5.27 4.34
CA LYS A 79 -7.25 -6.47 4.82
C LYS A 79 -7.91 -7.77 4.34
N ARG A 80 -9.25 -7.84 4.34
CA ARG A 80 -9.98 -9.02 3.86
C ARG A 80 -9.76 -9.24 2.36
N ILE A 81 -9.92 -8.21 1.54
CA ILE A 81 -9.76 -8.33 0.07
C ILE A 81 -8.31 -8.69 -0.28
N LYS A 82 -7.36 -8.01 0.35
CA LYS A 82 -5.95 -8.30 0.18
C LYS A 82 -5.60 -9.73 0.61
N GLY A 83 -6.06 -10.13 1.79
CA GLY A 83 -5.88 -11.48 2.31
C GLY A 83 -6.45 -12.52 1.36
N LEU A 84 -7.66 -12.31 0.84
CA LEU A 84 -8.29 -13.19 -0.13
C LEU A 84 -7.44 -13.35 -1.40
N ALA A 85 -7.01 -12.23 -1.99
CA ALA A 85 -6.18 -12.24 -3.20
C ALA A 85 -4.84 -12.96 -2.96
N THR A 86 -4.18 -12.71 -1.82
CA THR A 86 -2.94 -13.41 -1.45
C THR A 86 -3.18 -14.90 -1.22
N THR A 87 -4.24 -15.27 -0.51
CA THR A 87 -4.59 -16.67 -0.20
C THR A 87 -4.83 -17.45 -1.49
N ILE A 88 -5.63 -16.93 -2.42
CA ILE A 88 -5.89 -17.56 -3.72
C ILE A 88 -4.62 -17.63 -4.56
N ASN A 89 -3.85 -16.54 -4.64
CA ASN A 89 -2.67 -16.49 -5.49
C ASN A 89 -1.46 -17.25 -4.94
N SER A 90 -1.41 -17.53 -3.64
CA SER A 90 -0.32 -18.30 -3.02
C SER A 90 -0.29 -19.78 -3.40
N SER A 91 -1.37 -20.33 -3.97
CA SER A 91 -1.45 -21.74 -4.40
C SER A 91 -2.00 -21.85 -5.83
N PRO A 92 -1.29 -22.54 -6.74
CA PRO A 92 -1.78 -22.79 -8.09
C PRO A 92 -3.14 -23.51 -8.11
N GLN A 93 -3.37 -24.43 -7.16
CA GLN A 93 -4.61 -25.20 -7.06
C GLN A 93 -5.80 -24.29 -6.70
N ARG A 94 -5.63 -23.41 -5.72
CA ARG A 94 -6.67 -22.44 -5.33
C ARG A 94 -6.97 -21.45 -6.45
N ARG A 95 -5.95 -21.02 -7.18
CA ARG A 95 -6.11 -20.15 -8.35
C ARG A 95 -6.91 -20.84 -9.46
N ALA A 96 -6.54 -22.06 -9.83
CA ALA A 96 -7.25 -22.82 -10.86
C ALA A 96 -8.71 -23.11 -10.46
N PHE A 97 -8.96 -23.43 -9.19
CA PHE A 97 -10.32 -23.60 -8.66
C PHE A 97 -11.15 -22.32 -8.73
N PHE A 98 -10.55 -21.18 -8.39
CA PHE A 98 -11.23 -19.90 -8.52
C PHE A 98 -11.53 -19.56 -9.99
N GLU A 99 -10.55 -19.72 -10.86
CA GLU A 99 -10.69 -19.49 -12.31
C GLU A 99 -11.79 -20.36 -12.93
N SER A 100 -11.96 -21.61 -12.49
CA SER A 100 -13.04 -22.48 -12.96
C SER A 100 -14.41 -22.11 -12.39
N THR A 101 -14.45 -21.45 -11.23
CA THR A 101 -15.69 -20.97 -10.60
C THR A 101 -16.21 -19.69 -11.24
N VAL A 102 -15.32 -18.82 -11.75
CA VAL A 102 -15.71 -17.55 -12.36
C VAL A 102 -16.73 -17.68 -13.50
N PRO A 103 -16.55 -18.52 -14.54
CA PRO A 103 -17.51 -18.61 -15.63
C PRO A 103 -18.87 -19.17 -15.18
N LEU A 104 -18.92 -19.94 -14.07
CA LEU A 104 -20.18 -20.46 -13.51
C LEU A 104 -21.00 -19.36 -12.84
N GLN A 105 -20.34 -18.40 -12.19
CA GLN A 105 -20.99 -17.30 -11.47
C GLN A 105 -21.18 -16.05 -12.35
N GLN A 106 -20.29 -15.84 -13.32
CA GLN A 106 -20.21 -14.65 -14.18
C GLN A 106 -19.73 -15.02 -15.59
N PRO A 107 -20.59 -15.64 -16.42
CA PRO A 107 -20.20 -16.17 -17.72
C PRO A 107 -19.70 -15.11 -18.72
N ASN A 108 -20.11 -13.85 -18.54
CA ASN A 108 -19.72 -12.73 -19.40
C ASN A 108 -18.49 -11.97 -18.89
N SER A 109 -17.82 -12.47 -17.84
CA SER A 109 -16.64 -11.80 -17.30
C SER A 109 -15.45 -11.97 -18.25
N ALA A 110 -14.85 -10.86 -18.69
CA ALA A 110 -13.60 -10.84 -19.47
C ALA A 110 -12.35 -11.21 -18.61
N VAL A 111 -12.58 -11.57 -17.36
CA VAL A 111 -11.60 -11.59 -16.29
C VAL A 111 -11.86 -12.81 -15.42
N SER A 112 -10.81 -13.57 -15.08
CA SER A 112 -10.92 -14.78 -14.25
C SER A 112 -10.01 -14.80 -13.02
N THR A 113 -9.10 -13.84 -12.88
CA THR A 113 -8.06 -13.86 -11.83
C THR A 113 -8.09 -12.63 -10.93
N LEU A 114 -7.79 -12.82 -9.64
CA LEU A 114 -7.60 -11.73 -8.69
C LEU A 114 -6.16 -11.20 -8.77
N VAL A 115 -6.01 -9.89 -8.63
CA VAL A 115 -4.71 -9.20 -8.63
C VAL A 115 -4.27 -8.99 -7.19
N GLN A 116 -2.99 -9.26 -6.91
CA GLN A 116 -2.41 -9.04 -5.60
C GLN A 116 -1.92 -7.58 -5.45
N ASP A 117 -2.19 -6.99 -4.29
CA ASP A 117 -1.70 -5.67 -3.88
C ASP A 117 -0.19 -5.67 -3.59
N VAL A 118 0.48 -4.60 -3.98
CA VAL A 118 1.86 -4.26 -3.64
C VAL A 118 1.80 -3.00 -2.78
N THR A 119 2.04 -3.15 -1.47
CA THR A 119 1.79 -2.10 -0.46
C THR A 119 2.49 -0.78 -0.71
N THR A 120 3.59 -0.82 -1.46
CA THR A 120 4.41 0.37 -1.73
C THR A 120 3.76 1.30 -2.74
N ARG A 121 2.67 0.93 -3.44
CA ARG A 121 2.04 1.79 -4.47
C ARG A 121 0.53 1.58 -4.53
N TRP A 122 -0.21 2.67 -4.33
CA TRP A 122 -1.67 2.69 -4.37
C TRP A 122 -2.26 2.36 -5.77
N ASN A 123 -1.47 2.44 -6.86
CA ASN A 123 -1.87 1.92 -8.18
C ASN A 123 -2.19 0.41 -8.15
N SER A 124 -1.40 -0.37 -7.41
CA SER A 124 -1.64 -1.81 -7.28
C SER A 124 -2.87 -2.09 -6.43
N THR A 125 -3.11 -1.25 -5.41
CA THR A 125 -4.33 -1.29 -4.61
C THR A 125 -5.57 -0.98 -5.46
N TYR A 126 -5.50 0.03 -6.33
CA TYR A 126 -6.57 0.34 -7.29
C TYR A 126 -6.86 -0.85 -8.19
N ALA A 127 -5.82 -1.46 -8.79
CA ALA A 127 -5.97 -2.62 -9.65
C ALA A 127 -6.61 -3.82 -8.91
N MET A 128 -6.20 -4.07 -7.66
CA MET A 128 -6.79 -5.11 -6.81
C MET A 128 -8.28 -4.84 -6.55
N PHE A 129 -8.65 -3.62 -6.16
CA PHE A 129 -10.05 -3.25 -5.89
C PHE A 129 -10.92 -3.30 -7.14
N LYS A 130 -10.46 -2.73 -8.24
CA LYS A 130 -11.14 -2.77 -9.54
C LYS A 130 -11.42 -4.21 -9.96
N ARG A 131 -10.43 -5.10 -9.80
CA ARG A 131 -10.56 -6.53 -10.10
C ARG A 131 -11.52 -7.25 -9.16
N ALA A 132 -11.43 -7.00 -7.85
CA ALA A 132 -12.32 -7.60 -6.87
C ALA A 132 -13.80 -7.21 -7.10
N MET A 133 -14.06 -5.96 -7.47
CA MET A 133 -15.40 -5.50 -7.84
C MET A 133 -15.91 -6.14 -9.13
N ALA A 134 -15.06 -6.27 -10.15
CA ALA A 134 -15.42 -6.96 -11.39
C ALA A 134 -15.74 -8.44 -11.16
N LEU A 135 -15.20 -9.04 -10.09
CA LEU A 135 -15.39 -10.45 -9.72
C LEU A 135 -16.31 -10.63 -8.51
N GLN A 136 -17.13 -9.63 -8.16
CA GLN A 136 -17.91 -9.61 -6.92
C GLN A 136 -18.74 -10.88 -6.71
N SER A 137 -19.54 -11.31 -7.69
CA SER A 137 -20.40 -12.50 -7.53
C SER A 137 -19.59 -13.78 -7.29
N SER A 138 -18.46 -13.92 -7.99
CA SER A 138 -17.56 -15.08 -7.84
C SER A 138 -16.87 -15.08 -6.48
N VAL A 139 -16.47 -13.90 -6.00
CA VAL A 139 -15.91 -13.73 -4.65
C VAL A 139 -16.95 -14.07 -3.59
N GLN A 140 -18.17 -13.55 -3.71
CA GLN A 140 -19.26 -13.85 -2.77
C GLN A 140 -19.56 -15.35 -2.69
N HIS A 141 -19.63 -16.03 -3.84
CA HIS A 141 -19.80 -17.48 -3.89
C HIS A 141 -18.62 -18.22 -3.23
N LEU A 142 -17.38 -17.82 -3.53
CA LEU A 142 -16.20 -18.44 -2.92
C LEU A 142 -16.22 -18.31 -1.39
N THR A 143 -16.58 -17.14 -0.88
CA THR A 143 -16.64 -16.87 0.56
C THR A 143 -17.74 -17.61 1.31
N GLN A 144 -18.64 -18.33 0.62
CA GLN A 144 -19.60 -19.24 1.26
C GLN A 144 -18.97 -20.58 1.65
N THR A 145 -17.77 -20.88 1.15
CA THR A 145 -17.03 -22.09 1.55
C THR A 145 -16.26 -21.85 2.86
N PRO A 146 -16.11 -22.88 3.72
CA PRO A 146 -15.50 -22.71 5.04
C PRO A 146 -14.04 -22.23 4.98
N ASP A 147 -13.31 -22.55 3.91
CA ASP A 147 -11.92 -22.14 3.73
C ASP A 147 -11.76 -20.62 3.53
N PHE A 148 -12.83 -19.93 3.08
CA PHE A 148 -12.78 -18.52 2.70
C PHE A 148 -13.81 -17.64 3.42
N GLU A 149 -14.55 -18.17 4.39
CA GLU A 149 -15.61 -17.46 5.13
C GLU A 149 -15.11 -16.17 5.80
N ASN A 150 -13.87 -16.19 6.29
CA ASN A 150 -13.24 -15.06 6.98
C ASN A 150 -13.02 -13.82 6.08
N TYR A 151 -13.12 -14.01 4.77
CA TYR A 151 -12.96 -12.95 3.77
C TYR A 151 -14.30 -12.42 3.24
N ALA A 152 -15.43 -12.92 3.72
CA ALA A 152 -16.75 -12.46 3.30
C ALA A 152 -16.92 -10.96 3.59
N LEU A 153 -17.57 -10.26 2.65
CA LEU A 153 -17.87 -8.84 2.75
C LEU A 153 -19.38 -8.59 2.71
N ASN A 154 -19.83 -7.69 3.59
CA ASN A 154 -21.20 -7.22 3.65
C ASN A 154 -21.52 -6.23 2.51
N LYS A 155 -22.81 -6.02 2.24
CA LYS A 155 -23.27 -5.08 1.21
C LYS A 155 -22.72 -3.66 1.42
N ASP A 156 -22.73 -3.17 2.66
CA ASP A 156 -22.21 -1.83 2.99
C ASP A 156 -20.68 -1.75 2.81
N GLU A 157 -19.97 -2.84 3.10
CA GLU A 157 -18.52 -2.93 2.87
C GLU A 157 -18.18 -2.88 1.37
N TRP A 158 -19.00 -3.50 0.51
CA TRP A 158 -18.86 -3.39 -0.95
C TRP A 158 -19.12 -1.97 -1.46
N VAL A 159 -20.08 -1.24 -0.87
CA VAL A 159 -20.33 0.17 -1.21
C VAL A 159 -19.12 1.02 -0.83
N LYS A 160 -18.55 0.79 0.36
CA LYS A 160 -17.33 1.48 0.80
C LYS A 160 -16.12 1.17 -0.09
N LEU A 161 -15.96 -0.09 -0.49
CA LEU A 161 -14.91 -0.47 -1.43
C LEU A 161 -15.02 0.30 -2.75
N ARG A 162 -16.24 0.48 -3.28
CA ARG A 162 -16.48 1.25 -4.50
C ARG A 162 -16.04 2.71 -4.34
N GLN A 163 -16.44 3.36 -3.24
CA GLN A 163 -16.04 4.73 -2.93
C GLN A 163 -14.52 4.88 -2.88
N MET A 164 -13.81 3.92 -2.27
CA MET A 164 -12.34 3.91 -2.25
C MET A 164 -11.74 3.71 -3.65
N CYS A 165 -12.34 2.85 -4.47
CA CYS A 165 -11.87 2.60 -5.82
C CYS A 165 -12.02 3.84 -6.72
N GLU A 166 -13.14 4.56 -6.61
CA GLU A 166 -13.38 5.83 -7.33
C GLU A 166 -12.38 6.92 -6.91
N PHE A 167 -12.11 7.04 -5.61
CA PHE A 167 -11.06 7.95 -5.11
C PHE A 167 -9.68 7.61 -5.70
N LEU A 168 -9.30 6.33 -5.66
CA LEU A 168 -8.04 5.84 -6.19
C LEU A 168 -7.90 6.01 -7.70
N GLU A 169 -9.00 5.95 -8.44
CA GLU A 169 -9.00 6.14 -9.89
C GLU A 169 -8.49 7.53 -10.29
N SER A 170 -8.91 8.58 -9.57
CA SER A 170 -8.46 9.95 -9.82
C SER A 170 -6.95 10.11 -9.63
N LEU A 171 -6.41 9.48 -8.58
CA LEU A 171 -4.98 9.44 -8.34
C LEU A 171 -4.28 8.67 -9.47
N ASN A 172 -4.83 7.52 -9.89
CA ASN A 172 -4.21 6.62 -10.87
C ASN A 172 -4.07 7.33 -12.21
N ALA A 173 -5.13 8.03 -12.63
CA ALA A 173 -5.11 8.88 -13.81
C ALA A 173 -4.05 9.99 -13.72
N ALA A 174 -3.94 10.68 -12.57
CA ALA A 174 -2.91 11.70 -12.38
C ALA A 174 -1.49 11.12 -12.48
N THR A 175 -1.27 9.91 -11.98
CA THR A 175 0.04 9.24 -12.08
C THR A 175 0.33 8.78 -13.51
N GLU A 176 -0.67 8.27 -14.23
CA GLU A 176 -0.52 7.91 -15.64
C GLU A 176 -0.12 9.12 -16.47
N LEU A 177 -0.76 10.27 -16.26
CA LEU A 177 -0.39 11.55 -16.90
C LEU A 177 1.06 11.94 -16.60
N LEU A 178 1.45 11.96 -15.32
CA LEU A 178 2.80 12.35 -14.91
C LEU A 178 3.88 11.34 -15.34
N SER A 179 3.52 10.08 -15.56
CA SER A 179 4.42 9.02 -16.02
C SER A 179 4.58 9.00 -17.55
N GLY A 180 3.61 9.54 -18.29
CA GLY A 180 3.56 9.55 -19.75
C GLY A 180 4.37 10.68 -20.38
N ASP A 181 4.72 11.70 -19.61
CA ASP A 181 5.62 12.75 -20.09
C ASP A 181 7.04 12.19 -20.17
N ALA A 182 7.57 12.13 -21.39
CA ALA A 182 8.99 11.90 -21.63
C ALA A 182 9.76 12.98 -20.85
N TYR A 183 10.30 12.59 -19.69
CA TYR A 183 10.94 13.47 -18.71
C TYR A 183 11.64 14.64 -19.41
N PRO A 184 11.24 15.91 -19.19
CA PRO A 184 12.12 17.00 -19.52
C PRO A 184 13.29 16.85 -18.55
N THR A 185 14.39 16.27 -19.03
CA THR A 185 15.66 16.40 -18.33
C THR A 185 15.87 17.88 -18.15
N LEU A 186 15.76 18.34 -16.90
CA LEU A 186 16.16 19.67 -16.49
C LEU A 186 17.61 19.80 -16.95
N GLY A 187 17.80 20.43 -18.11
CA GLY A 187 19.10 20.81 -18.62
C GLY A 187 19.60 21.92 -17.72
N ILE A 188 20.27 21.51 -16.65
CA ILE A 188 21.14 22.38 -15.84
C ILE A 188 22.54 22.26 -16.41
#